data_AF-A0A1W9PPT6-F1
#
_entry.id   AF-A0A1W9PPT6-F1
#
_cell.length_a   1.000
_cell.length_b   1.000
_cell.length_c   1.000
_cell.angle_alpha   90.00
_cell.angle_beta   90.00
_cell.angle_gamma   90.00
#
_symmetry.space_group_name_H-M   'P 1'
#
loop_
_entity.id
_entity.type
_entity.pdbx_description
1 polymer ?
#
loop_
_entity_poly.entity_id
_entity_poly.type
_entity_poly.pdbx_seq_one_letter_code
_entity_poly.pdbx_strand_id
1 'polypeptide(L)'
;MEKYDAIRVEDYIDKAQIEEHLKNVEYIIMAAPSTREDAKAPIHFTIFLNTQESLPPQIQEAVLDKFAREYKISKISDLFSSLDAAAFVKTSQQTLMPLHLYKDNDKKNLPHTTMYIMDFEGDSTEFKEAKEKGLTGWSYSYDTSR
;
A
#
# COMPACT_ATOMS: atom_id res chain seq x y z
N MET A 1 10.24 15.27 22.52
CA MET A 1 9.10 14.42 22.12
C MET A 1 8.62 14.97 20.79
N GLU A 2 9.02 14.35 19.68
CA GLU A 2 8.57 14.78 18.35
C GLU A 2 7.06 14.51 18.25
N LYS A 3 6.27 15.56 18.00
CA LYS A 3 4.87 15.39 17.60
C LYS A 3 4.88 14.89 16.17
N TYR A 4 4.48 13.64 15.98
CA TYR A 4 4.19 13.14 14.65
C TYR A 4 2.80 13.64 14.27
N ASP A 5 2.76 14.63 13.37
CA ASP A 5 1.49 15.14 12.85
C ASP A 5 0.85 14.08 11.95
N ALA A 6 -0.47 13.92 12.07
CA ALA A 6 -1.24 13.02 11.21
C ALA A 6 -1.06 13.41 9.74
N ILE A 7 -0.98 12.42 8.86
CA ILE A 7 -0.85 12.65 7.41
C ILE A 7 -2.07 13.40 6.90
N ARG A 8 -1.83 14.55 6.26
CA ARG A 8 -2.86 15.37 5.64
C ARG A 8 -2.77 15.23 4.14
N VAL A 9 -3.90 14.88 3.52
CA VAL A 9 -4.07 14.93 2.08
C VAL A 9 -4.15 16.38 1.66
N GLU A 10 -3.22 16.82 0.82
CA GLU A 10 -3.21 18.17 0.27
C GLU A 10 -3.95 18.23 -1.06
N ASP A 11 -3.73 17.23 -1.93
CA ASP A 11 -4.26 17.20 -3.29
C ASP A 11 -4.21 15.78 -3.88
N TYR A 12 -5.08 15.49 -4.84
CA TYR A 12 -5.05 14.27 -5.65
C TYR A 12 -4.36 14.58 -6.98
N ILE A 13 -3.41 13.73 -7.40
CA ILE A 13 -2.83 13.89 -8.73
C ILE A 13 -3.77 13.33 -9.80
N ASP A 14 -3.72 13.90 -10.99
CA ASP A 14 -4.55 13.46 -12.11
C ASP A 14 -4.05 12.16 -12.76
N LYS A 15 -4.84 11.59 -13.67
CA LYS A 15 -4.51 10.31 -14.30
C LYS A 15 -3.20 10.33 -15.10
N ALA A 16 -2.90 11.42 -15.82
CA ALA A 16 -1.67 11.52 -16.61
C ALA A 16 -0.44 11.59 -15.70
N GLN A 17 -0.57 12.29 -14.57
CA GLN A 17 0.45 12.33 -13.53
C GLN A 17 0.65 10.95 -12.88
N ILE A 18 -0.43 10.19 -12.66
CA ILE A 18 -0.36 8.83 -12.10
C ILE A 18 0.41 7.91 -13.06
N GLU A 19 0.08 7.95 -14.35
CA GLU A 19 0.75 7.13 -15.37
C GLU A 19 2.24 7.43 -15.47
N GLU A 20 2.65 8.70 -15.47
CA GLU A 20 4.07 9.08 -15.49
C GLU A 20 4.79 8.69 -14.19
N HIS A 21 4.15 8.89 -13.03
CA HIS A 21 4.71 8.50 -11.72
C HIS A 21 5.00 7.01 -11.63
N LEU A 22 4.13 6.18 -12.19
CA LEU A 22 4.22 4.72 -12.11
C LEU A 22 5.12 4.08 -13.17
N LYS A 23 5.63 4.85 -14.13
CA LYS A 23 6.34 4.32 -15.31
C LYS A 23 7.49 3.35 -15.00
N ASN A 24 8.21 3.57 -13.89
CA ASN A 24 9.31 2.70 -13.47
C ASN A 24 9.05 2.04 -12.10
N VAL A 25 7.84 2.16 -11.57
CA VAL A 25 7.48 1.57 -10.28
C VAL A 25 7.10 0.12 -10.52
N GLU A 26 7.75 -0.80 -9.82
CA GLU A 26 7.40 -2.23 -9.85
C GLU A 26 6.29 -2.53 -8.85
N TYR A 27 6.49 -2.08 -7.62
CA TYR A 27 5.52 -2.23 -6.55
C TYR A 27 5.65 -1.12 -5.51
N ILE A 28 4.62 -0.99 -4.69
CA ILE A 28 4.56 -0.09 -3.55
C ILE A 28 4.14 -0.92 -2.35
N ILE A 29 4.80 -0.76 -1.21
CA ILE A 29 4.35 -1.32 0.06
C ILE A 29 3.99 -0.16 0.98
N MET A 30 2.82 -0.28 1.60
CA MET A 30 2.30 0.66 2.59
C MET A 30 2.04 -0.10 3.89
N ALA A 31 2.35 0.53 5.01
CA ALA A 31 2.08 0.02 6.34
C ALA A 31 1.38 1.11 7.15
N ALA A 32 0.29 0.75 7.80
CA ALA A 32 -0.49 1.62 8.68
C ALA A 32 -0.85 0.84 9.96
N PRO A 33 -1.12 1.53 11.09
CA PRO A 33 -1.71 0.86 12.24
C PRO A 33 -3.03 0.18 11.84
N SER A 34 -3.25 -1.05 12.29
CA SER A 34 -4.56 -1.67 12.10
C SER A 34 -5.62 -0.87 12.88
N THR A 35 -6.70 -0.49 12.21
CA THR A 35 -7.78 0.32 12.79
C THR A 35 -9.00 -0.52 13.18
N ARG A 36 -8.93 -1.84 13.00
CA ARG A 36 -10.02 -2.75 13.32
C ARG A 36 -10.03 -3.08 14.81
N GLU A 37 -11.21 -3.05 15.42
CA GLU A 37 -11.37 -3.48 16.82
C GLU A 37 -11.07 -4.97 17.00
N ASP A 38 -11.29 -5.77 15.95
CA ASP A 38 -11.04 -7.22 15.91
C ASP A 38 -9.72 -7.58 15.21
N ALA A 39 -8.79 -6.63 15.08
CA ALA A 39 -7.50 -6.83 14.43
C ALA A 39 -6.74 -8.01 15.05
N LYS A 40 -6.34 -8.96 14.22
CA LYS A 40 -5.54 -10.14 14.61
C LYS A 40 -4.06 -9.80 14.68
N ALA A 41 -3.65 -8.73 14.03
CA ALA A 41 -2.28 -8.24 14.04
C ALA A 41 -2.23 -6.69 14.05
N PRO A 42 -1.14 -6.09 14.56
CA PRO A 42 -1.10 -4.65 14.86
C PRO A 42 -0.95 -3.76 13.62
N ILE A 43 -0.54 -4.30 12.47
CA ILE A 43 -0.22 -3.52 11.28
C ILE A 43 -1.11 -3.99 10.13
N HIS A 44 -1.72 -3.04 9.45
CA HIS A 44 -2.36 -3.25 8.16
C HIS A 44 -1.34 -2.96 7.06
N PHE A 45 -1.11 -3.93 6.20
CA PHE A 45 -0.24 -3.81 5.04
C PHE A 45 -1.07 -3.76 3.77
N THR A 46 -0.67 -2.88 2.86
CA THR A 46 -1.17 -2.86 1.49
C THR A 46 0.00 -2.94 0.54
N ILE A 47 -0.01 -3.92 -0.35
CA ILE A 47 0.95 -4.05 -1.45
C ILE A 47 0.23 -3.68 -2.73
N PHE A 48 0.76 -2.70 -3.46
CA PHE A 48 0.30 -2.31 -4.78
C PHE A 48 1.31 -2.82 -5.80
N LEU A 49 0.97 -3.84 -6.56
CA LEU A 49 1.79 -4.30 -7.69
C LEU A 49 1.38 -3.53 -8.93
N ASN A 50 2.34 -2.94 -9.64
CA ASN A 50 2.09 -2.17 -10.84
C ASN A 50 1.83 -3.07 -12.07
N THR A 51 0.78 -3.86 -11.97
CA THR A 51 0.28 -4.75 -13.01
C THR A 51 -1.24 -4.70 -13.05
N GLN A 52 -1.78 -4.91 -14.24
CA GLN A 52 -3.21 -5.09 -14.48
C GLN A 52 -3.57 -6.55 -14.78
N GLU A 53 -2.60 -7.46 -14.61
CA GLU A 53 -2.81 -8.88 -14.80
C GLU A 53 -3.33 -9.53 -13.51
N SER A 54 -4.33 -10.39 -13.65
CA SER A 54 -4.81 -11.18 -12.51
C SER A 54 -3.76 -12.24 -12.17
N LEU A 55 -3.31 -12.27 -10.93
CA LEU A 55 -2.37 -13.29 -10.47
C LEU A 55 -3.12 -14.58 -10.09
N PRO A 56 -2.70 -15.78 -10.57
CA PRO A 56 -3.26 -17.03 -10.10
C PRO A 56 -2.86 -17.29 -8.63
N PRO A 57 -3.62 -18.08 -7.85
CA PRO A 57 -3.41 -18.25 -6.40
C PRO A 57 -1.96 -18.61 -6.01
N GLN A 58 -1.33 -19.53 -6.74
CA GLN A 58 0.06 -19.93 -6.51
C GLN A 58 1.08 -18.79 -6.65
N ILE A 59 0.80 -17.80 -7.50
CA ILE A 59 1.67 -16.62 -7.68
C ILE A 59 1.36 -15.60 -6.58
N GLN A 60 0.10 -15.45 -6.17
CA GLN A 60 -0.26 -14.61 -5.02
C GLN A 60 0.47 -15.08 -3.76
N GLU A 61 0.47 -16.39 -3.49
CA GLU A 61 1.21 -16.99 -2.38
C GLU A 61 2.72 -16.72 -2.47
N ALA A 62 3.32 -16.97 -3.64
CA ALA A 62 4.75 -16.74 -3.84
C ALA A 62 5.15 -15.26 -3.66
N VAL A 63 4.30 -14.34 -4.12
CA VAL A 63 4.47 -12.90 -3.93
C VAL A 63 4.39 -12.56 -2.45
N LEU A 64 3.32 -12.96 -1.76
CA LEU A 64 3.16 -12.72 -0.33
C LEU A 64 4.34 -13.25 0.48
N ASP A 65 4.81 -14.46 0.17
CA ASP A 65 5.97 -15.09 0.78
C ASP A 65 7.27 -14.30 0.56
N LYS A 66 7.47 -13.74 -0.63
CA LYS A 66 8.61 -12.85 -0.92
C LYS A 66 8.55 -11.63 0.00
N PHE A 67 7.42 -10.94 0.02
CA PHE A 67 7.22 -9.75 0.85
C PHE A 67 7.35 -10.05 2.34
N ALA A 68 6.81 -11.19 2.79
CA ALA A 68 6.90 -11.60 4.19
C ALA A 68 8.35 -11.82 4.64
N ARG A 69 9.18 -12.43 3.79
CA ARG A 69 10.61 -12.59 4.07
C ARG A 69 11.37 -11.27 4.02
N GLU A 70 11.14 -10.48 2.98
CA GLU A 70 11.85 -9.22 2.72
C GLU A 70 11.60 -8.19 3.82
N TYR A 71 10.36 -8.06 4.27
CA TYR A 71 9.91 -7.06 5.24
C TYR A 71 9.69 -7.62 6.66
N LYS A 72 10.17 -8.85 6.90
CA LYS A 72 10.04 -9.60 8.16
C LYS A 72 8.60 -9.60 8.72
N ILE A 73 7.63 -9.79 7.83
CA ILE A 73 6.21 -9.84 8.17
C ILE A 73 5.90 -11.24 8.70
N SER A 74 5.15 -11.28 9.78
CA SER A 74 4.70 -12.47 10.49
C SER A 74 3.23 -12.33 10.85
N LYS A 75 2.61 -13.43 11.30
CA LYS A 75 1.19 -13.46 11.73
C LYS A 75 0.23 -12.89 10.67
N ILE A 76 0.46 -13.23 9.40
CA ILE A 76 -0.37 -12.75 8.30
C ILE A 76 -1.79 -13.31 8.46
N SER A 77 -2.78 -12.44 8.34
CA SER A 77 -4.20 -12.81 8.40
C SER A 77 -5.06 -11.88 7.56
N ASP A 78 -6.29 -12.32 7.27
CA ASP A 78 -7.30 -11.54 6.57
C ASP A 78 -6.80 -11.00 5.22
N LEU A 79 -6.07 -11.85 4.48
CA LEU A 79 -5.56 -11.54 3.15
C LEU A 79 -6.73 -11.36 2.17
N PHE A 80 -6.75 -10.21 1.53
CA PHE A 80 -7.59 -9.87 0.40
C PHE A 80 -6.72 -9.42 -0.76
N SER A 81 -6.97 -9.96 -1.96
CA SER A 81 -6.19 -9.59 -3.14
C SER A 81 -7.03 -9.53 -4.39
N SER A 82 -6.93 -8.42 -5.13
CA SER A 82 -7.70 -8.19 -6.34
C SER A 82 -7.09 -7.10 -7.22
N LEU A 83 -7.46 -7.10 -8.50
CA LEU A 83 -7.31 -5.90 -9.34
C LEU A 83 -8.32 -4.85 -8.86
N ASP A 84 -7.82 -3.70 -8.41
CA ASP A 84 -8.68 -2.62 -7.96
C ASP A 84 -8.03 -1.23 -8.16
N ALA A 85 -8.78 -0.18 -7.84
CA ALA A 85 -8.41 1.20 -8.03
C ALA A 85 -7.42 1.69 -6.96
N ALA A 86 -6.30 2.25 -7.41
CA ALA A 86 -5.32 2.97 -6.60
C ALA A 86 -5.28 4.45 -7.02
N ALA A 87 -5.47 5.33 -6.05
CA ALA A 87 -5.23 6.77 -6.19
C ALA A 87 -3.91 7.17 -5.56
N PHE A 88 -3.45 8.37 -5.89
CA PHE A 88 -2.19 8.92 -5.40
C PHE A 88 -2.40 10.35 -4.92
N VAL A 89 -1.92 10.63 -3.72
CA VAL A 89 -2.14 11.93 -3.08
C VAL A 89 -0.83 12.61 -2.69
N LYS A 90 -0.83 13.93 -2.83
CA LYS A 90 0.20 14.80 -2.27
C LYS A 90 -0.04 14.93 -0.77
N THR A 91 1.04 14.85 -0.02
CA THR A 91 1.07 15.08 1.42
C THR A 91 2.27 15.97 1.72
N SER A 92 2.50 16.28 2.99
CA SER A 92 3.73 16.96 3.41
C SER A 92 5.01 16.14 3.16
N GLN A 93 4.89 14.86 2.80
CA GLN A 93 6.03 14.02 2.40
C GLN A 93 6.35 14.19 0.90
N GLN A 94 7.63 13.97 0.54
CA GLN A 94 8.11 14.17 -0.83
C GLN A 94 7.55 13.16 -1.84
N THR A 95 7.21 11.96 -1.39
CA THR A 95 6.65 10.91 -2.25
C THR A 95 5.13 10.89 -2.15
N LEU A 96 4.47 10.59 -3.26
CA LEU A 96 3.01 10.46 -3.28
C LEU A 96 2.58 9.29 -2.41
N MET A 97 1.56 9.47 -1.59
CA MET A 97 0.98 8.37 -0.83
C MET A 97 0.00 7.60 -1.72
N PRO A 98 0.14 6.26 -1.84
CA PRO A 98 -0.87 5.44 -2.51
C PRO A 98 -2.12 5.30 -1.61
N LEU A 99 -3.29 5.19 -2.23
CA LEU A 99 -4.55 4.94 -1.56
C LEU A 99 -5.33 3.86 -2.30
N HIS A 100 -5.66 2.78 -1.60
CA HIS A 100 -6.63 1.80 -2.12
C HIS A 100 -8.04 2.37 -2.02
N LEU A 101 -8.69 2.56 -3.16
CA LEU A 101 -10.05 3.06 -3.24
C LEU A 101 -11.04 1.90 -3.17
N TYR A 102 -11.39 1.40 -1.99
CA TYR A 102 -12.36 0.31 -1.87
C TYR A 102 -13.83 0.75 -2.04
N LYS A 103 -14.15 2.06 -1.91
CA LYS A 103 -15.51 2.58 -2.03
C LYS A 103 -15.85 2.98 -3.46
N ASP A 104 -16.98 2.50 -3.97
CA ASP A 104 -17.44 2.82 -5.34
C ASP A 104 -17.60 4.31 -5.61
N ASN A 105 -18.00 5.10 -4.60
CA ASN A 105 -18.12 6.55 -4.75
C ASN A 105 -16.75 7.20 -4.99
N ASP A 106 -15.71 6.71 -4.31
CA ASP A 106 -14.36 7.25 -4.45
C ASP A 106 -13.78 6.85 -5.81
N LYS A 107 -13.99 5.60 -6.24
CA LYS A 107 -13.65 5.13 -7.60
C LYS A 107 -14.27 5.99 -8.69
N LYS A 108 -15.50 6.49 -8.50
CA LYS A 108 -16.19 7.33 -9.51
C LYS A 108 -15.68 8.76 -9.58
N ASN A 109 -15.24 9.31 -8.45
CA ASN A 109 -15.00 10.75 -8.31
C ASN A 109 -13.51 11.11 -8.24
N LEU A 110 -12.63 10.17 -7.92
CA LEU A 110 -11.20 10.42 -7.75
C LEU A 110 -10.41 9.89 -8.95
N PRO A 111 -9.38 10.63 -9.41
CA PRO A 111 -8.42 10.10 -10.36
C PRO A 111 -7.70 8.87 -9.78
N HIS A 112 -7.65 7.80 -10.56
CA HIS A 112 -7.05 6.53 -10.14
C HIS A 112 -6.54 5.74 -11.35
N THR A 113 -5.77 4.71 -11.06
CA THR A 113 -5.38 3.65 -12.00
C THR A 113 -5.71 2.29 -11.42
N THR A 114 -5.71 1.25 -12.25
CA THR A 114 -5.88 -0.13 -11.81
C THR A 114 -4.52 -0.71 -11.45
N MET A 115 -4.42 -1.31 -10.26
CA MET A 115 -3.25 -2.06 -9.80
C MET A 115 -3.72 -3.39 -9.19
N TYR A 116 -2.82 -4.37 -9.10
CA TYR A 116 -3.09 -5.57 -8.31
C TYR A 116 -2.75 -5.28 -6.85
N ILE A 117 -3.78 -5.24 -6.00
CA ILE A 117 -3.67 -4.84 -4.60
C ILE A 117 -3.78 -6.07 -3.71
N MET A 118 -2.89 -6.18 -2.72
CA MET A 118 -2.95 -7.17 -1.65
C MET A 118 -3.01 -6.47 -0.31
N ASP A 119 -4.14 -6.60 0.37
CA ASP A 119 -4.38 -6.08 1.72
C ASP A 119 -4.37 -7.22 2.72
N PHE A 120 -3.69 -7.04 3.85
CA PHE A 120 -3.69 -8.02 4.92
C PHE A 120 -3.28 -7.39 6.24
N GLU A 121 -3.56 -8.09 7.32
CA GLU A 121 -3.01 -7.77 8.63
C GLU A 121 -1.74 -8.58 8.88
N GLY A 122 -0.76 -7.98 9.56
CA GLY A 122 0.47 -8.65 9.97
C GLY A 122 1.17 -7.95 11.13
N ASP A 123 2.26 -8.55 11.60
CA ASP A 123 3.19 -7.99 12.58
C ASP A 123 4.59 -8.02 11.94
N SER A 124 5.36 -6.96 12.11
CA SER A 124 6.74 -6.90 11.63
C SER A 124 7.65 -6.25 12.65
N THR A 125 8.90 -6.67 12.64
CA THR A 125 9.97 -6.07 13.44
C THR A 125 10.57 -4.82 12.78
N GLU A 126 10.27 -4.57 11.50
CA GLU A 126 10.81 -3.46 10.70
C GLU A 126 9.86 -2.26 10.58
N PHE A 127 8.59 -2.41 11.00
CA PHE A 127 7.55 -1.38 10.91
C PHE A 127 7.05 -0.98 12.31
N LYS A 128 7.98 -0.76 13.25
CA LYS A 128 7.64 -0.46 14.65
C LYS A 128 6.91 0.87 14.78
N GLU A 129 7.23 1.84 13.95
CA GLU A 129 6.59 3.15 13.91
C GLU A 129 5.09 3.04 13.62
N ALA A 130 4.69 2.11 12.74
CA ALA A 130 3.28 1.88 12.46
C ALA A 130 2.54 1.33 13.67
N LYS A 131 3.13 0.34 14.34
CA LYS A 131 2.55 -0.31 15.53
C LYS A 131 2.57 0.56 16.78
N GLU A 132 3.71 1.17 17.10
CA GLU A 132 3.98 1.78 18.40
C GLU A 132 3.66 3.28 18.42
N LYS A 133 3.79 3.94 17.26
CA LYS A 133 3.56 5.39 17.12
C LYS A 133 2.31 5.71 16.28
N GLY A 134 1.64 4.70 15.73
CA GLY A 134 0.45 4.87 14.90
C GLY A 134 0.73 5.59 13.57
N LEU A 135 1.95 5.45 13.03
CA LEU A 135 2.37 6.18 11.83
C LEU A 135 2.14 5.36 10.57
N THR A 136 1.59 6.02 9.56
CA THR A 136 1.50 5.44 8.22
C THR A 136 2.78 5.73 7.44
N GLY A 137 3.31 4.74 6.74
CA GLY A 137 4.47 4.87 5.87
C GLY A 137 4.30 4.06 4.59
N TRP A 138 5.02 4.45 3.54
CA TRP A 138 5.07 3.74 2.28
C TRP A 138 6.44 3.86 1.63
N SER A 139 6.77 2.89 0.78
CA SER A 139 7.98 2.89 -0.04
C SER A 139 7.70 2.37 -1.43
N TYR A 140 8.35 2.96 -2.42
CA TYR A 140 8.30 2.56 -3.81
C TYR A 140 9.51 1.70 -4.14
N SER A 141 9.28 0.56 -4.79
CA SER A 141 10.31 -0.19 -5.50
C SER A 141 10.26 0.16 -6.97
N TYR A 142 11.44 0.35 -7.56
CA TYR A 142 11.58 0.70 -8.96
C TYR A 142 12.27 -0.43 -9.70
N ASP A 143 11.86 -0.66 -10.94
CA ASP A 143 12.57 -1.58 -11.82
C ASP A 143 14.00 -1.06 -12.05
N THR A 144 14.98 -1.86 -11.69
CA THR A 144 16.41 -1.55 -11.82
C THR A 144 17.02 -2.11 -13.09
N SER A 145 16.25 -2.86 -13.89
CA SER A 145 16.73 -3.42 -15.14
C SER A 145 16.76 -2.35 -16.25
N ARG A 146 17.93 -1.73 -16.41
CA ARG A 146 18.33 -0.94 -17.58
C ARG A 146 19.57 -1.56 -18.23
#